data_AF-A0AAU5KB91-F1
#
_entry.id   AF-A0AAU5KB91-F1
#
_cell.length_a   1.000
_cell.length_b   1.000
_cell.length_c   1.000
_cell.angle_alpha   90.00
_cell.angle_beta   90.00
_cell.angle_gamma   90.00
#
_symmetry.space_group_name_H-M   'P 1'
#
loop_
_entity.id
_entity.type
_entity.pdbx_description
1 polymer ?
#
loop_
_entity_poly.entity_id
_entity_poly.type
_entity_poly.pdbx_seq_one_letter_code
_entity_poly.pdbx_strand_id
1 'polypeptide(L)'
;MNQSPSHNPAPYPGPELPPVPEPYQLPFHYGALHNIGIDWLVEPAPVRDVLAEHHPGLVAAEFDGRACVSVNYQLYFAQYPNGGGITQEIEVNIIAHPAAALGRLPALGYQQYAHGFDQTKLLGIARIHVLCDNPLAIDAGSRLYAEPKYPGWFETTMPSLNGPARQRSWSVSCKRAGFTADGGGIVREEHPLFSFEADLAGLTAEPVNNTPITGYGTDPREGLLAGPMNVYQPYQHHALDAGAADRVRLTVADPDSGVGHHLAELIGQAPAAGVWSYQSPPVAAHNRPYYVPAKD
;
A
#
# COMPACT_ATOMS: atom_id res chain seq x y z
N MET A 1 38.53 43.58 -24.77
CA MET A 1 37.42 42.68 -24.41
C MET A 1 37.94 41.76 -23.31
N ASN A 2 37.64 42.08 -22.05
CA ASN A 2 37.99 41.23 -20.92
C ASN A 2 36.97 40.10 -20.83
N GLN A 3 37.42 38.86 -21.02
CA GLN A 3 36.64 37.68 -20.72
C GLN A 3 36.55 37.53 -19.20
N SER A 4 35.36 37.70 -18.65
CA SER A 4 35.08 37.34 -17.27
C SER A 4 35.28 35.82 -17.09
N PRO A 5 36.05 35.37 -16.08
CA PRO A 5 36.17 33.95 -15.80
C PRO A 5 34.79 33.41 -15.41
N SER A 6 34.33 32.39 -16.13
CA SER A 6 33.16 31.61 -15.79
C SER A 6 33.39 30.93 -14.44
N HIS A 7 32.87 31.52 -13.36
CA HIS A 7 32.61 30.78 -12.14
C HIS A 7 31.47 29.80 -12.43
N ASN A 8 31.82 28.56 -12.78
CA ASN A 8 30.94 27.45 -12.51
C ASN A 8 30.91 27.29 -10.99
N PRO A 9 29.78 27.57 -10.30
CA PRO A 9 29.67 27.20 -8.90
C PRO A 9 29.85 25.69 -8.79
N ALA A 10 30.63 25.25 -7.81
CA ALA A 10 30.72 23.84 -7.47
C ALA A 10 29.30 23.27 -7.28
N PRO A 11 29.02 22.02 -7.71
CA PRO A 11 27.72 21.42 -7.49
C PRO A 11 27.38 21.49 -6.00
N TYR A 12 26.17 21.98 -5.69
CA TYR A 12 25.67 22.02 -4.32
C TYR A 12 25.78 20.61 -3.72
N PRO A 13 26.41 20.44 -2.55
CA PRO A 13 26.49 19.15 -1.88
C PRO A 13 25.10 18.83 -1.29
N GLY A 14 24.20 18.36 -2.14
CA GLY A 14 22.97 17.72 -1.72
C GLY A 14 23.25 16.32 -1.18
N PRO A 15 22.34 15.74 -0.40
CA PRO A 15 22.45 14.33 0.00
C PRO A 15 22.51 13.43 -1.24
N GLU A 16 23.36 12.40 -1.16
CA GLU A 16 23.42 11.37 -2.21
C GLU A 16 22.12 10.57 -2.24
N LEU A 17 21.71 10.12 -3.43
CA LEU A 17 20.56 9.25 -3.57
C LEU A 17 20.90 7.84 -3.05
N PRO A 18 19.95 7.14 -2.41
CA PRO A 18 20.13 5.72 -2.10
C PRO A 18 20.49 4.93 -3.37
N PRO A 19 21.40 3.95 -3.28
CA PRO A 19 21.77 3.14 -4.43
C PRO A 19 20.60 2.27 -4.89
N VAL A 20 20.57 1.91 -6.17
CA VAL A 20 19.71 0.85 -6.71
C VAL A 20 20.53 -0.45 -6.75
N PRO A 21 20.35 -1.37 -5.80
CA PRO A 21 21.19 -2.56 -5.72
C PRO A 21 20.86 -3.55 -6.84
N GLU A 22 21.89 -4.19 -7.40
CA GLU A 22 21.70 -5.28 -8.36
C GLU A 22 20.89 -6.44 -7.74
N PRO A 23 20.02 -7.12 -8.51
CA PRO A 23 19.81 -6.98 -9.96
C PRO A 23 18.68 -5.99 -10.33
N TYR A 24 18.23 -5.14 -9.40
CA TYR A 24 17.03 -4.33 -9.58
C TYR A 24 17.25 -3.12 -10.48
N GLN A 25 16.16 -2.69 -11.13
CA GLN A 25 16.11 -1.49 -11.96
C GLN A 25 14.88 -0.67 -11.60
N LEU A 26 15.01 0.66 -11.69
CA LEU A 26 13.91 1.60 -11.47
C LEU A 26 13.71 2.49 -12.72
N PRO A 27 12.47 2.92 -13.00
CA PRO A 27 11.24 2.62 -12.27
C PRO A 27 10.77 1.16 -12.41
N PHE A 28 10.20 0.61 -11.34
CA PHE A 28 9.48 -0.67 -11.40
C PHE A 28 8.08 -0.45 -11.97
N HIS A 29 7.70 -1.24 -12.96
CA HIS A 29 6.43 -1.08 -13.67
C HIS A 29 5.45 -2.21 -13.33
N TYR A 30 4.25 -1.82 -12.89
CA TYR A 30 3.11 -2.70 -12.70
C TYR A 30 2.34 -2.82 -14.03
N GLY A 31 2.15 -4.04 -14.53
CA GLY A 31 1.35 -4.27 -15.75
C GLY A 31 -0.15 -4.36 -15.48
N ALA A 32 -0.55 -4.65 -14.24
CA ALA A 32 -1.92 -4.50 -13.73
C ALA A 32 -1.89 -4.39 -12.20
N LEU A 33 -2.86 -3.70 -11.60
CA LEU A 33 -3.04 -3.53 -10.16
C LEU A 33 -4.53 -3.64 -9.79
N HIS A 34 -4.83 -4.45 -8.79
CA HIS A 34 -6.10 -4.47 -8.07
C HIS A 34 -5.79 -4.18 -6.62
N ASN A 35 -6.38 -3.13 -6.06
CA ASN A 35 -6.08 -2.69 -4.72
C ASN A 35 -7.36 -2.30 -3.98
N ILE A 36 -7.38 -2.61 -2.69
CA ILE A 36 -8.31 -2.03 -1.73
C ILE A 36 -7.51 -1.53 -0.54
N GLY A 37 -7.73 -0.29 -0.12
CA GLY A 37 -7.23 0.26 1.14
C GLY A 37 -8.40 0.58 2.05
N ILE A 38 -8.24 0.39 3.35
CA ILE A 38 -9.24 0.73 4.35
C ILE A 38 -8.54 1.57 5.40
N ASP A 39 -9.14 2.69 5.76
CA ASP A 39 -8.60 3.59 6.77
C ASP A 39 -9.43 3.58 8.04
N TRP A 40 -8.75 3.70 9.16
CA TRP A 40 -9.33 3.87 10.49
C TRP A 40 -8.75 5.13 11.14
N LEU A 41 -9.65 5.97 11.66
CA LEU A 41 -9.27 7.12 12.47
C LEU A 41 -9.25 6.72 13.95
N VAL A 42 -8.05 6.66 14.52
CA VAL A 42 -7.77 6.05 15.82
C VAL A 42 -7.16 7.04 16.80
N GLU A 43 -6.99 6.63 18.05
CA GLU A 43 -6.31 7.44 19.06
C GLU A 43 -4.83 7.63 18.66
N PRO A 44 -4.29 8.87 18.70
CA PRO A 44 -2.93 9.11 18.25
C PRO A 44 -1.83 8.47 19.11
N ALA A 45 -2.05 8.27 20.41
CA ALA A 45 -0.96 7.87 21.31
C ALA A 45 -0.36 6.50 20.97
N PRO A 46 -1.13 5.40 20.83
CA PRO A 46 -0.55 4.10 20.43
C PRO A 46 0.09 4.15 19.03
N VAL A 47 -0.48 4.92 18.12
CA VAL A 47 0.06 5.12 16.77
C VAL A 47 1.43 5.77 16.80
N ARG A 48 1.62 6.81 17.63
CA ARG A 48 2.90 7.49 17.79
C ARG A 48 3.95 6.55 18.39
N ASP A 49 3.57 5.71 19.35
CA ASP A 49 4.48 4.76 20.00
C ASP A 49 4.99 3.71 19.00
N VAL A 50 4.08 3.05 18.27
CA VAL A 50 4.44 2.07 17.21
C VAL A 50 5.23 2.75 16.09
N LEU A 51 4.82 3.95 15.66
CA LEU A 51 5.55 4.67 14.61
C LEU A 51 6.98 5.02 15.06
N ALA A 52 7.18 5.45 16.29
CA ALA A 52 8.50 5.80 16.81
C ALA A 52 9.44 4.58 16.90
N GLU A 53 8.90 3.41 17.19
CA GLU A 53 9.65 2.14 17.17
C GLU A 53 10.13 1.78 15.76
N HIS A 54 9.25 1.88 14.75
CA HIS A 54 9.55 1.44 13.39
C HIS A 54 10.22 2.51 12.51
N HIS A 55 9.88 3.78 12.74
CA HIS A 55 10.25 4.91 11.88
C HIS A 55 10.53 6.17 12.73
N PRO A 56 11.63 6.22 13.50
CA PRO A 56 11.94 7.33 14.40
C PRO A 56 12.12 8.71 13.70
N GLY A 57 12.30 8.73 12.38
CA GLY A 57 12.37 9.95 11.58
C GLY A 57 11.01 10.52 11.13
N LEU A 58 9.91 9.81 11.42
CA LEU A 58 8.56 10.16 11.03
C LEU A 58 7.72 10.66 12.21
N VAL A 59 6.69 11.43 11.88
CA VAL A 59 5.64 11.87 12.81
C VAL A 59 4.31 11.43 12.25
N ALA A 60 3.45 10.86 13.10
CA ALA A 60 2.12 10.42 12.71
C ALA A 60 1.31 11.66 12.29
N ALA A 61 0.66 11.58 11.13
CA ALA A 61 -0.24 12.62 10.68
C ALA A 61 -1.53 12.56 11.51
N GLU A 62 -2.02 13.73 11.89
CA GLU A 62 -3.28 13.87 12.62
C GLU A 62 -4.30 14.64 11.81
N PHE A 63 -5.49 14.06 11.72
CA PHE A 63 -6.65 14.58 11.04
C PHE A 63 -7.73 14.81 12.09
N ASP A 64 -8.01 16.08 12.39
CA ASP A 64 -9.00 16.46 13.41
C ASP A 64 -8.73 15.81 14.79
N GLY A 65 -7.45 15.71 15.16
CA GLY A 65 -6.99 15.11 16.43
C GLY A 65 -6.96 13.58 16.45
N ARG A 66 -7.17 12.92 15.30
CA ARG A 66 -7.10 11.46 15.15
C ARG A 66 -5.96 11.07 14.23
N ALA A 67 -5.27 9.98 14.53
CA ALA A 67 -4.29 9.43 13.60
C ALA A 67 -4.96 8.47 12.61
N CYS A 68 -4.37 8.28 11.43
CA CYS A 68 -4.90 7.37 10.41
C CYS A 68 -4.03 6.13 10.30
N VAL A 69 -4.64 4.97 10.52
CA VAL A 69 -4.06 3.65 10.25
C VAL A 69 -4.74 3.11 8.99
N SER A 70 -3.96 2.63 8.04
CA SER A 70 -4.47 2.13 6.76
C SER A 70 -4.02 0.69 6.53
N VAL A 71 -4.97 -0.21 6.27
CA VAL A 71 -4.67 -1.59 5.84
C VAL A 71 -5.04 -1.69 4.37
N ASN A 72 -4.08 -2.04 3.53
CA ASN A 72 -4.34 -2.20 2.11
C ASN A 72 -3.94 -3.58 1.60
N TYR A 73 -4.71 -4.13 0.67
CA TYR A 73 -4.39 -5.33 -0.09
C TYR A 73 -4.10 -4.95 -1.54
N GLN A 74 -3.07 -5.53 -2.11
CA GLN A 74 -2.69 -5.36 -3.51
C GLN A 74 -2.56 -6.71 -4.17
N LEU A 75 -3.11 -6.85 -5.37
CA LEU A 75 -2.86 -7.92 -6.32
C LEU A 75 -2.34 -7.28 -7.60
N TYR A 76 -1.12 -7.59 -7.99
CA TYR A 76 -0.53 -7.00 -9.17
C TYR A 76 0.21 -7.99 -10.05
N PHE A 77 0.29 -7.63 -11.32
CA PHE A 77 1.14 -8.31 -12.30
C PHE A 77 2.42 -7.49 -12.49
N ALA A 78 3.55 -8.13 -12.20
CA ALA A 78 4.88 -7.60 -12.46
C ALA A 78 5.44 -8.22 -13.74
N GLN A 79 6.03 -7.39 -14.61
CA GLN A 79 6.73 -7.86 -15.80
C GLN A 79 8.24 -7.86 -15.56
N TYR A 80 8.89 -8.96 -15.91
CA TYR A 80 10.33 -9.16 -15.81
C TYR A 80 10.91 -9.49 -17.19
N PRO A 81 12.22 -9.32 -17.43
CA PRO A 81 12.82 -9.64 -18.74
C PRO A 81 12.58 -11.08 -19.21
N ASN A 82 12.39 -12.02 -18.28
CA ASN A 82 12.15 -13.44 -18.54
C ASN A 82 10.68 -13.87 -18.42
N GLY A 83 9.73 -12.93 -18.26
CA GLY A 83 8.31 -13.25 -18.17
C GLY A 83 7.53 -12.29 -17.28
N GLY A 84 6.65 -12.83 -16.43
CA GLY A 84 5.91 -12.04 -15.46
C GLY A 84 5.49 -12.87 -14.26
N GLY A 85 5.11 -12.19 -13.19
CA GLY A 85 4.67 -12.81 -11.95
C GLY A 85 3.46 -12.09 -11.37
N ILE A 86 2.54 -12.86 -10.82
CA ILE A 86 1.47 -12.32 -9.97
C ILE A 86 2.03 -12.22 -8.56
N THR A 87 1.79 -11.09 -7.90
CA THR A 87 2.14 -10.89 -6.49
C THR A 87 0.93 -10.35 -5.76
N GLN A 88 0.75 -10.85 -4.55
CA GLN A 88 -0.20 -10.31 -3.59
C GLN A 88 0.56 -9.79 -2.38
N GLU A 89 0.11 -8.66 -1.85
CA GLU A 89 0.62 -8.13 -0.60
C GLU A 89 -0.49 -7.47 0.23
N ILE A 90 -0.32 -7.49 1.55
CA ILE A 90 -1.07 -6.65 2.48
C ILE A 90 -0.09 -5.76 3.23
N GLU A 91 -0.37 -4.47 3.27
CA GLU A 91 0.37 -3.51 4.05
C GLU A 91 -0.48 -3.01 5.22
N VAL A 92 0.09 -2.99 6.42
CA VAL A 92 -0.43 -2.28 7.60
C VAL A 92 0.41 -1.02 7.77
N ASN A 93 -0.25 0.13 7.64
CA ASN A 93 0.39 1.42 7.51
C ASN A 93 -0.10 2.43 8.53
N ILE A 94 0.77 3.37 8.87
CA ILE A 94 0.43 4.61 9.56
C ILE A 94 0.61 5.76 8.57
N ILE A 95 -0.37 6.66 8.46
CA ILE A 95 -0.17 7.87 7.66
C ILE A 95 0.73 8.81 8.44
N ALA A 96 1.87 9.17 7.85
CA ALA A 96 2.92 9.90 8.53
C ALA A 96 3.65 10.85 7.57
N HIS A 97 4.56 11.64 8.14
CA HIS A 97 5.41 12.54 7.37
C HIS A 97 6.79 12.70 8.04
N PRO A 98 7.82 13.14 7.31
CA PRO A 98 9.13 13.41 7.91
C PRO A 98 9.03 14.51 8.97
N ALA A 99 9.66 14.30 10.14
CA ALA A 99 9.66 15.27 11.23
C ALA A 99 10.19 16.66 10.77
N ALA A 100 11.24 16.64 9.94
CA ALA A 100 11.87 17.85 9.40
C ALA A 100 11.00 18.62 8.38
N ALA A 101 9.87 18.06 7.95
CA ALA A 101 9.02 18.64 6.92
C ALA A 101 7.70 19.23 7.45
N LEU A 102 7.49 19.27 8.77
CA LEU A 102 6.25 19.76 9.39
C LEU A 102 5.84 21.15 8.88
N GLY A 103 6.79 22.07 8.74
CA GLY A 103 6.53 23.44 8.26
C GLY A 103 6.12 23.55 6.78
N ARG A 104 6.09 22.45 6.04
CA ARG A 104 5.65 22.40 4.63
C ARG A 104 4.25 21.84 4.47
N LEU A 105 3.70 21.19 5.48
CA LEU A 105 2.44 20.46 5.39
C LEU A 105 1.24 21.40 5.52
N PRO A 106 0.21 21.25 4.66
CA PRO A 106 -1.07 21.91 4.89
C PRO A 106 -1.79 21.26 6.09
N ALA A 107 -2.56 22.07 6.83
CA ALA A 107 -3.53 21.53 7.78
C ALA A 107 -4.72 20.97 6.99
N LEU A 108 -4.96 19.66 7.11
CA LEU A 108 -6.04 18.96 6.39
C LEU A 108 -6.85 18.14 7.38
N GLY A 109 -8.17 18.09 7.18
CA GLY A 109 -9.02 17.06 7.76
C GLY A 109 -8.91 15.75 6.96
N TYR A 110 -9.43 14.65 7.52
CA TYR A 110 -9.29 13.32 6.90
C TYR A 110 -9.86 13.28 5.48
N GLN A 111 -11.05 13.85 5.26
CA GLN A 111 -11.68 13.85 3.93
C GLN A 111 -10.87 14.62 2.88
N GLN A 112 -10.16 15.69 3.28
CA GLN A 112 -9.31 16.44 2.36
C GLN A 112 -8.03 15.66 2.01
N TYR A 113 -7.40 15.05 3.02
CA TYR A 113 -6.33 14.08 2.78
C TYR A 113 -6.82 12.98 1.86
N ALA A 114 -8.02 12.46 2.13
CA ALA A 114 -8.57 11.35 1.42
C ALA A 114 -8.74 11.69 -0.08
N HIS A 115 -9.25 12.89 -0.36
CA HIS A 115 -9.45 13.36 -1.72
C HIS A 115 -8.17 13.86 -2.40
N GLY A 116 -6.99 13.66 -1.79
CA GLY A 116 -5.69 13.96 -2.39
C GLY A 116 -5.33 15.45 -2.39
N PHE A 117 -5.86 16.24 -1.43
CA PHE A 117 -5.64 17.68 -1.39
C PHE A 117 -4.18 18.03 -1.08
N ASP A 118 -3.45 17.17 -0.35
CA ASP A 118 -2.02 17.37 -0.14
C ASP A 118 -1.26 17.33 -1.47
N GLN A 119 -0.74 18.48 -1.90
CA GLN A 119 0.12 18.61 -3.08
C GLN A 119 1.61 18.54 -2.75
N THR A 120 1.98 18.53 -1.47
CA THR A 120 3.37 18.30 -1.07
C THR A 120 3.77 16.84 -1.24
N LYS A 121 2.79 15.94 -1.17
CA LYS A 121 2.94 14.47 -1.24
C LYS A 121 3.86 13.94 -0.13
N LEU A 122 3.92 14.68 0.97
CA LEU A 122 4.70 14.31 2.16
C LEU A 122 3.85 13.53 3.17
N LEU A 123 2.52 13.66 3.14
CA LEU A 123 1.64 12.73 3.84
C LEU A 123 1.66 11.38 3.11
N GLY A 124 2.42 10.44 3.66
CA GLY A 124 2.70 9.14 3.03
C GLY A 124 2.41 7.97 3.95
N ILE A 125 2.58 6.76 3.41
CA ILE A 125 2.38 5.50 4.14
C ILE A 125 3.69 5.10 4.82
N ALA A 126 3.73 5.13 6.15
CA ALA A 126 4.77 4.49 6.94
C ALA A 126 4.41 3.01 7.11
N ARG A 127 5.15 2.13 6.45
CA ARG A 127 4.81 0.71 6.40
C ARG A 127 5.31 0.00 7.65
N ILE A 128 4.38 -0.47 8.48
CA ILE A 128 4.70 -1.17 9.75
C ILE A 128 4.88 -2.66 9.50
N HIS A 129 3.97 -3.25 8.73
CA HIS A 129 4.04 -4.64 8.29
C HIS A 129 3.67 -4.72 6.82
N VAL A 130 4.44 -5.48 6.04
CA VAL A 130 4.06 -5.84 4.68
C VAL A 130 4.14 -7.34 4.49
N LEU A 131 3.00 -8.00 4.41
CA LEU A 131 2.93 -9.44 4.13
C LEU A 131 2.87 -9.63 2.63
N CYS A 132 3.69 -10.51 2.05
CA CYS A 132 3.78 -10.69 0.61
C CYS A 132 3.97 -12.17 0.24
N ASP A 133 3.38 -12.61 -0.87
CA ASP A 133 3.42 -14.02 -1.30
C ASP A 133 4.55 -14.35 -2.28
N ASN A 134 5.37 -13.36 -2.63
CA ASN A 134 6.44 -13.48 -3.62
C ASN A 134 7.81 -13.15 -3.01
N PRO A 135 8.73 -14.12 -2.91
CA PRO A 135 10.07 -13.90 -2.33
C PRO A 135 10.89 -12.82 -3.05
N LEU A 136 10.76 -12.69 -4.37
CA LEU A 136 11.46 -11.65 -5.13
C LEU A 136 10.93 -10.25 -4.78
N ALA A 137 9.62 -10.11 -4.60
CA ALA A 137 9.02 -8.84 -4.18
C ALA A 137 9.36 -8.49 -2.73
N ILE A 138 9.53 -9.50 -1.86
CA ILE A 138 10.03 -9.30 -0.49
C ILE A 138 11.47 -8.78 -0.51
N ASP A 139 12.37 -9.43 -1.24
CA ASP A 139 13.78 -8.98 -1.35
C ASP A 139 13.86 -7.58 -1.97
N ALA A 140 13.13 -7.34 -3.06
CA ALA A 140 13.10 -6.05 -3.75
C ALA A 140 12.63 -4.92 -2.84
N GLY A 141 11.48 -5.08 -2.16
CA GLY A 141 10.96 -4.03 -1.29
C GLY A 141 11.83 -3.79 -0.05
N SER A 142 12.42 -4.85 0.50
CA SER A 142 13.37 -4.73 1.62
C SER A 142 14.63 -3.95 1.21
N ARG A 143 15.20 -4.23 0.03
CA ARG A 143 16.49 -3.66 -0.39
C ARG A 143 16.38 -2.30 -1.10
N LEU A 144 15.28 -2.03 -1.80
CA LEU A 144 15.07 -0.76 -2.51
C LEU A 144 14.41 0.31 -1.64
N TYR A 145 13.51 -0.11 -0.74
CA TYR A 145 12.61 0.79 -0.05
C TYR A 145 12.65 0.63 1.47
N ALA A 146 13.51 -0.25 2.00
CA ALA A 146 13.59 -0.57 3.44
C ALA A 146 12.22 -0.93 4.05
N GLU A 147 11.44 -1.71 3.31
CA GLU A 147 10.11 -2.15 3.73
C GLU A 147 10.24 -3.33 4.72
N PRO A 148 9.46 -3.36 5.81
CA PRO A 148 9.36 -4.52 6.69
C PRO A 148 8.50 -5.61 6.02
N LYS A 149 9.07 -6.24 5.00
CA LYS A 149 8.41 -7.26 4.17
C LYS A 149 8.64 -8.67 4.70
N TYR A 150 7.56 -9.41 4.87
CA TYR A 150 7.56 -10.78 5.41
C TYR A 150 6.73 -11.72 4.53
N PRO A 151 7.05 -13.03 4.53
CA PRO A 151 6.20 -14.02 3.87
C PRO A 151 4.78 -14.04 4.46
N GLY A 152 3.79 -13.99 3.57
CA GLY A 152 2.38 -14.26 3.88
C GLY A 152 1.72 -14.92 2.68
N TRP A 153 0.53 -15.47 2.87
CA TRP A 153 -0.29 -15.89 1.73
C TRP A 153 -1.77 -15.62 1.98
N PHE A 154 -2.53 -15.57 0.89
CA PHE A 154 -3.84 -14.95 0.90
C PHE A 154 -4.91 -15.83 0.25
N GLU A 155 -6.10 -15.76 0.82
CA GLU A 155 -7.34 -16.20 0.18
C GLU A 155 -8.20 -14.97 -0.03
N THR A 156 -8.63 -14.74 -1.27
CA THR A 156 -9.30 -13.49 -1.63
C THR A 156 -10.52 -13.70 -2.49
N THR A 157 -11.57 -12.95 -2.18
CA THR A 157 -12.70 -12.67 -3.05
C THR A 157 -12.73 -11.17 -3.32
N MET A 158 -12.84 -10.77 -4.58
CA MET A 158 -12.83 -9.36 -4.97
C MET A 158 -13.74 -9.13 -6.19
N PRO A 159 -14.17 -7.89 -6.46
CA PRO A 159 -14.88 -7.56 -7.69
C PRO A 159 -14.03 -7.94 -8.90
N SER A 160 -14.63 -8.58 -9.89
CA SER A 160 -13.95 -9.04 -11.10
C SER A 160 -14.86 -8.86 -12.31
N LEU A 161 -14.28 -8.44 -13.45
CA LEU A 161 -14.98 -8.38 -14.73
C LEU A 161 -15.42 -9.76 -15.24
N ASN A 162 -14.76 -10.82 -14.78
CA ASN A 162 -15.13 -12.21 -15.07
C ASN A 162 -16.07 -12.81 -14.01
N GLY A 163 -16.40 -12.05 -12.96
CA GLY A 163 -17.32 -12.45 -11.90
C GLY A 163 -18.74 -11.89 -12.10
N PRO A 164 -19.64 -12.11 -11.13
CA PRO A 164 -20.97 -11.53 -11.15
C PRO A 164 -20.91 -9.99 -11.21
N ALA A 165 -21.61 -9.38 -12.18
CA ALA A 165 -21.53 -7.94 -12.45
C ALA A 165 -21.88 -7.04 -11.25
N ARG A 166 -22.66 -7.55 -10.28
CA ARG A 166 -23.09 -6.84 -9.06
C ARG A 166 -22.18 -7.04 -7.86
N GLN A 167 -21.17 -7.92 -7.95
CA GLN A 167 -20.25 -8.14 -6.85
C GLN A 167 -19.41 -6.87 -6.65
N ARG A 168 -19.55 -6.28 -5.45
CA ARG A 168 -18.79 -5.10 -4.99
C ARG A 168 -18.16 -5.35 -3.62
N SER A 169 -18.18 -6.60 -3.17
CA SER A 169 -17.58 -7.02 -1.92
C SER A 169 -16.15 -7.51 -2.11
N TRP A 170 -15.35 -7.22 -1.10
CA TRP A 170 -14.00 -7.74 -0.89
C TRP A 170 -14.00 -8.61 0.35
N SER A 171 -13.26 -9.71 0.31
CA SER A 171 -12.91 -10.54 1.46
C SER A 171 -11.47 -10.98 1.25
N VAL A 172 -10.60 -10.66 2.20
CA VAL A 172 -9.17 -10.97 2.14
C VAL A 172 -8.78 -11.60 3.46
N SER A 173 -8.28 -12.83 3.41
CA SER A 173 -7.72 -13.54 4.55
C SER A 173 -6.22 -13.63 4.40
N CYS A 174 -5.49 -13.23 5.44
CA CYS A 174 -4.04 -13.34 5.53
C CYS A 174 -3.66 -14.51 6.44
N LYS A 175 -2.84 -15.41 5.93
CA LYS A 175 -2.35 -16.58 6.64
C LYS A 175 -0.83 -16.57 6.71
N ARG A 176 -0.31 -17.23 7.74
CA ARG A 176 1.13 -17.35 8.01
C ARG A 176 1.82 -18.06 6.84
N ALA A 177 3.00 -17.56 6.50
CA ALA A 177 3.92 -18.25 5.62
C ALA A 177 5.36 -18.11 6.13
N GLY A 178 6.24 -18.98 5.66
CA GLY A 178 7.69 -18.86 5.80
C GLY A 178 8.38 -18.91 4.44
N PHE A 179 9.68 -18.67 4.40
CA PHE A 179 10.46 -18.97 3.19
C PHE A 179 10.69 -20.47 3.05
N THR A 180 10.82 -20.95 1.81
CA THR A 180 11.41 -22.28 1.55
C THR A 180 12.88 -22.30 1.97
N ALA A 181 13.44 -23.49 2.19
CA ALA A 181 14.83 -23.63 2.63
C ALA A 181 15.86 -23.03 1.65
N ASP A 182 15.53 -22.94 0.37
CA ASP A 182 16.35 -22.34 -0.69
C ASP A 182 16.03 -20.83 -0.91
N GLY A 183 15.06 -20.27 -0.20
CA GLY A 183 14.61 -18.88 -0.34
C GLY A 183 13.89 -18.56 -1.66
N GLY A 184 13.73 -19.53 -2.56
CA GLY A 184 13.13 -19.34 -3.88
C GLY A 184 11.60 -19.31 -3.88
N GLY A 185 10.97 -19.69 -2.77
CA GLY A 185 9.52 -19.79 -2.61
C GLY A 185 9.05 -19.44 -1.20
N ILE A 186 7.75 -19.58 -0.99
CA ILE A 186 7.13 -19.53 0.34
C ILE A 186 6.53 -20.89 0.71
N VAL A 187 6.60 -21.22 2.00
CA VAL A 187 5.88 -22.34 2.62
C VAL A 187 4.60 -21.78 3.22
N ARG A 188 3.46 -22.26 2.75
CA ARG A 188 2.14 -21.82 3.21
C ARG A 188 1.73 -22.61 4.45
N GLU A 189 1.22 -21.92 5.46
CA GLU A 189 0.61 -22.52 6.65
C GLU A 189 -0.86 -22.12 6.74
N GLU A 190 -1.74 -23.03 7.15
CA GLU A 190 -3.18 -22.73 7.27
C GLU A 190 -3.53 -21.82 8.46
N HIS A 191 -2.54 -21.40 9.25
CA HIS A 191 -2.72 -20.57 10.43
C HIS A 191 -3.14 -19.14 10.05
N PRO A 192 -4.38 -18.71 10.34
CA PRO A 192 -4.86 -17.36 10.02
C PRO A 192 -4.21 -16.32 10.94
N LEU A 193 -3.80 -15.19 10.37
CA LEU A 193 -3.29 -14.05 11.12
C LEU A 193 -4.41 -13.03 11.35
N PHE A 194 -5.02 -12.58 10.26
CA PHE A 194 -6.16 -11.67 10.27
C PHE A 194 -6.89 -11.73 8.93
N SER A 195 -8.10 -11.18 8.88
CA SER A 195 -8.86 -11.00 7.65
C SER A 195 -9.62 -9.68 7.66
N PHE A 196 -9.97 -9.17 6.48
CA PHE A 196 -10.95 -8.10 6.37
C PHE A 196 -11.98 -8.36 5.29
N GLU A 197 -13.16 -7.78 5.49
CA GLU A 197 -14.26 -7.77 4.54
C GLU A 197 -14.73 -6.33 4.34
N ALA A 198 -15.12 -5.99 3.12
CA ALA A 198 -15.70 -4.70 2.79
C ALA A 198 -16.80 -4.86 1.75
N ASP A 199 -18.03 -4.50 2.08
CA ASP A 199 -19.15 -4.46 1.14
C ASP A 199 -19.40 -3.03 0.63
N LEU A 200 -19.01 -2.78 -0.62
CA LEU A 200 -19.15 -1.47 -1.25
C LEU A 200 -20.45 -1.33 -2.05
N ALA A 201 -21.34 -2.32 -2.00
CA ALA A 201 -22.59 -2.30 -2.76
C ALA A 201 -23.51 -1.17 -2.29
N GLY A 202 -23.87 -0.28 -3.24
CA GLY A 202 -24.78 0.84 -2.98
C GLY A 202 -24.13 2.04 -2.30
N LEU A 203 -22.84 1.99 -1.97
CA LEU A 203 -22.09 3.16 -1.53
C LEU A 203 -21.75 4.04 -2.73
N THR A 204 -21.83 5.36 -2.56
CA THR A 204 -21.35 6.32 -3.55
C THR A 204 -19.83 6.22 -3.65
N ALA A 205 -19.31 6.11 -4.87
CA ALA A 205 -17.89 6.17 -5.15
C ALA A 205 -17.52 7.56 -5.67
N GLU A 206 -16.44 8.13 -5.17
CA GLU A 206 -15.87 9.38 -5.69
C GLU A 206 -14.48 9.12 -6.31
N PRO A 207 -14.23 9.56 -7.56
CA PRO A 207 -12.91 9.46 -8.15
C PRO A 207 -11.96 10.44 -7.45
N VAL A 208 -10.85 9.93 -6.91
CA VAL A 208 -9.85 10.71 -6.19
C VAL A 208 -8.45 10.46 -6.74
N ASN A 209 -7.56 11.44 -6.56
CA ASN A 209 -6.17 11.34 -6.99
C ASN A 209 -5.22 11.68 -5.83
N ASN A 210 -4.75 10.64 -5.15
CA ASN A 210 -3.73 10.72 -4.12
C ASN A 210 -2.31 10.42 -4.66
N THR A 211 -2.13 10.23 -5.97
CA THR A 211 -0.82 9.92 -6.56
C THR A 211 0.09 11.17 -6.70
N PRO A 212 1.43 11.05 -6.57
CA PRO A 212 2.15 9.89 -6.06
C PRO A 212 1.83 9.60 -4.60
N ILE A 213 1.68 8.31 -4.27
CA ILE A 213 1.59 7.83 -2.89
C ILE A 213 3.03 7.60 -2.42
N THR A 214 3.49 8.41 -1.47
CA THR A 214 4.84 8.26 -0.92
C THR A 214 4.85 7.13 0.10
N GLY A 215 5.56 6.05 -0.18
CA GLY A 215 5.89 5.01 0.78
C GLY A 215 7.15 5.37 1.56
N TYR A 216 7.11 5.23 2.87
CA TYR A 216 8.26 5.41 3.74
C TYR A 216 8.75 4.06 4.27
N GLY A 217 10.07 3.91 4.29
CA GLY A 217 10.78 2.82 4.95
C GLY A 217 11.94 3.37 5.76
N THR A 218 12.53 2.57 6.64
CA THR A 218 13.65 3.00 7.47
C THR A 218 14.74 1.96 7.44
N ASP A 219 15.85 2.32 6.80
CA ASP A 219 17.07 1.55 6.91
C ASP A 219 17.74 1.87 8.26
N PRO A 220 18.04 0.88 9.11
CA PRO A 220 18.64 1.12 10.42
C PRO A 220 20.02 1.81 10.39
N ARG A 221 20.70 1.80 9.23
CA ARG A 221 22.03 2.40 9.03
C ARG A 221 21.96 3.69 8.23
N GLU A 222 21.21 3.69 7.14
CA GLU A 222 21.17 4.78 6.16
C GLU A 222 20.01 5.77 6.43
N GLY A 223 19.03 5.39 7.26
CA GLY A 223 17.95 6.26 7.72
C GLY A 223 16.67 6.18 6.90
N LEU A 224 15.89 7.26 6.90
CA LEU A 224 14.56 7.34 6.30
C LEU A 224 14.63 7.33 4.77
N LEU A 225 13.89 6.43 4.13
CA LEU A 225 13.70 6.35 2.69
C LEU A 225 12.29 6.80 2.31
N ALA A 226 12.16 7.44 1.15
CA ALA A 226 10.89 7.85 0.57
C ALA A 226 10.79 7.34 -0.88
N GLY A 227 9.84 6.47 -1.15
CA GLY A 227 9.57 5.89 -2.47
C GLY A 227 8.21 6.34 -3.01
N PRO A 228 8.14 7.30 -3.94
CA PRO A 228 6.88 7.72 -4.54
C PRO A 228 6.38 6.67 -5.55
N MET A 229 5.22 6.07 -5.26
CA MET A 229 4.52 5.19 -6.19
C MET A 229 3.50 5.99 -7.01
N ASN A 230 3.52 5.82 -8.33
CA ASN A 230 2.55 6.46 -9.21
C ASN A 230 1.46 5.48 -9.66
N VAL A 231 0.20 5.88 -9.53
CA VAL A 231 -0.96 5.18 -10.09
C VAL A 231 -1.67 6.10 -11.09
N TYR A 232 -1.72 5.67 -12.35
CA TYR A 232 -2.07 6.56 -13.46
C TYR A 232 -3.58 6.68 -13.74
N GLN A 233 -4.44 6.07 -12.93
CA GLN A 233 -5.89 6.24 -13.00
C GLN A 233 -6.42 6.54 -11.59
N PRO A 234 -7.52 7.31 -11.46
CA PRO A 234 -8.08 7.65 -10.15
C PRO A 234 -8.46 6.42 -9.34
N TYR A 235 -8.23 6.49 -8.03
CA TYR A 235 -8.86 5.59 -7.07
C TYR A 235 -10.35 5.93 -6.95
N GLN A 236 -11.14 4.98 -6.49
CA GLN A 236 -12.51 5.19 -6.03
C GLN A 236 -12.48 5.26 -4.50
N HIS A 237 -12.84 6.42 -3.95
CA HIS A 237 -13.00 6.61 -2.51
C HIS A 237 -14.48 6.45 -2.12
N HIS A 238 -14.69 5.75 -1.02
CA HIS A 238 -15.98 5.59 -0.34
C HIS A 238 -15.81 6.11 1.08
N ALA A 239 -16.29 7.32 1.36
CA ALA A 239 -16.36 7.83 2.72
C ALA A 239 -17.34 6.98 3.54
N LEU A 240 -16.95 6.59 4.75
CA LEU A 240 -17.79 5.82 5.65
C LEU A 240 -18.21 6.70 6.83
N ASP A 241 -19.52 6.84 7.01
CA ASP A 241 -20.11 7.40 8.21
C ASP A 241 -20.52 6.29 9.19
N ALA A 242 -21.10 6.67 10.33
CA ALA A 242 -21.56 5.72 11.33
C ALA A 242 -22.62 4.72 10.81
N GLY A 243 -23.35 5.05 9.75
CA GLY A 243 -24.34 4.17 9.13
C GLY A 243 -23.74 3.18 8.11
N ALA A 244 -22.53 3.47 7.61
CA ALA A 244 -21.84 2.65 6.62
C ALA A 244 -20.60 1.90 7.18
N ALA A 245 -20.08 2.29 8.36
CA ALA A 245 -18.88 1.69 8.94
C ALA A 245 -18.96 0.17 9.11
N ASP A 246 -20.13 -0.37 9.49
CA ASP A 246 -20.37 -1.82 9.68
C ASP A 246 -20.30 -2.64 8.38
N ARG A 247 -20.22 -1.97 7.21
CA ARG A 247 -19.94 -2.62 5.92
C ARG A 247 -18.51 -3.14 5.84
N VAL A 248 -17.64 -2.69 6.73
CA VAL A 248 -16.25 -3.09 6.83
C VAL A 248 -16.04 -3.84 8.13
N ARG A 249 -15.33 -4.96 8.05
CA ARG A 249 -14.97 -5.77 9.21
C ARG A 249 -13.52 -6.17 9.13
N LEU A 250 -12.76 -5.91 10.19
CA LEU A 250 -11.44 -6.47 10.41
C LEU A 250 -11.55 -7.52 11.51
N THR A 251 -11.00 -8.71 11.28
CA THR A 251 -10.92 -9.79 12.26
C THR A 251 -9.47 -10.15 12.48
N VAL A 252 -8.96 -9.97 13.70
CA VAL A 252 -7.63 -10.43 14.10
C VAL A 252 -7.76 -11.83 14.68
N ALA A 253 -7.23 -12.83 13.99
CA ALA A 253 -7.32 -14.23 14.41
C ALA A 253 -6.17 -14.63 15.35
N ASP A 254 -4.99 -14.04 15.16
CA ASP A 254 -3.79 -14.29 15.97
C ASP A 254 -3.26 -12.96 16.54
N PRO A 255 -3.80 -12.46 17.67
CA PRO A 255 -3.36 -11.21 18.28
C PRO A 255 -1.96 -11.29 18.90
N ASP A 256 -1.40 -12.50 19.05
CA ASP A 256 -0.05 -12.71 19.58
C ASP A 256 1.01 -12.64 18.47
N SER A 257 0.61 -12.69 17.20
CA SER A 257 1.50 -12.39 16.07
C SER A 257 1.89 -10.92 16.03
N GLY A 258 3.08 -10.57 15.53
CA GLY A 258 3.51 -9.17 15.46
C GLY A 258 2.55 -8.26 14.68
N VAL A 259 1.97 -8.76 13.57
CA VAL A 259 0.95 -8.00 12.83
C VAL A 259 -0.39 -7.97 13.55
N GLY A 260 -0.84 -9.09 14.13
CA GLY A 260 -2.11 -9.13 14.85
C GLY A 260 -2.10 -8.28 16.11
N HIS A 261 -0.97 -8.21 16.80
CA HIS A 261 -0.76 -7.33 17.95
C HIS A 261 -0.97 -5.86 17.57
N HIS A 262 -0.28 -5.36 16.54
CA HIS A 262 -0.45 -3.98 16.09
C HIS A 262 -1.85 -3.71 15.53
N LEU A 263 -2.49 -4.66 14.83
CA LEU A 263 -3.87 -4.47 14.39
C LEU A 263 -4.83 -4.37 15.58
N ALA A 264 -4.66 -5.21 16.60
CA ALA A 264 -5.50 -5.18 17.80
C ALA A 264 -5.27 -3.92 18.64
N GLU A 265 -4.02 -3.47 18.77
CA GLU A 265 -3.64 -2.28 19.53
C GLU A 265 -4.05 -0.99 18.83
N LEU A 266 -3.73 -0.85 17.54
CA LEU A 266 -3.91 0.40 16.80
C LEU A 266 -5.36 0.61 16.36
N ILE A 267 -6.00 -0.44 15.81
CA ILE A 267 -7.37 -0.35 15.27
C ILE A 267 -8.38 -0.81 16.32
N GLY A 268 -8.16 -1.97 16.94
CA GLY A 268 -9.06 -2.51 17.96
C GLY A 268 -10.51 -2.62 17.47
N GLN A 269 -11.39 -1.77 18.02
CA GLN A 269 -12.81 -1.70 17.66
C GLN A 269 -13.18 -0.38 16.97
N ALA A 270 -12.20 0.38 16.49
CA ALA A 270 -12.47 1.62 15.78
C ALA A 270 -13.28 1.34 14.49
N PRO A 271 -14.32 2.14 14.19
CA PRO A 271 -15.02 2.05 12.92
C PRO A 271 -14.11 2.47 11.76
N ALA A 272 -14.26 1.83 10.61
CA ALA A 272 -13.58 2.28 9.39
C ALA A 272 -14.11 3.66 8.97
N ALA A 273 -13.22 4.54 8.50
CA ALA A 273 -13.51 5.92 8.12
C ALA A 273 -13.63 6.09 6.60
N GLY A 274 -12.95 5.25 5.82
CA GLY A 274 -12.98 5.32 4.38
C GLY A 274 -12.43 4.05 3.74
N VAL A 275 -12.87 3.79 2.51
CA VAL A 275 -12.36 2.70 1.67
C VAL A 275 -11.93 3.26 0.32
N TRP A 276 -10.76 2.85 -0.11
CA TRP A 276 -10.16 3.16 -1.39
C TRP A 276 -10.16 1.90 -2.22
N SER A 277 -10.56 1.96 -3.47
CA SER A 277 -10.39 0.83 -4.37
C SER A 277 -9.88 1.26 -5.73
N TYR A 278 -9.10 0.37 -6.34
CA TYR A 278 -8.56 0.54 -7.67
C TYR A 278 -8.56 -0.80 -8.38
N GLN A 279 -8.96 -0.81 -9.65
CA GLN A 279 -8.75 -1.94 -10.54
C GLN A 279 -8.27 -1.40 -11.88
N SER A 280 -7.14 -1.91 -12.37
CA SER A 280 -6.66 -1.56 -13.69
C SER A 280 -7.73 -1.84 -14.75
N PRO A 281 -7.89 -0.96 -15.73
CA PRO A 281 -8.82 -1.21 -16.83
C PRO A 281 -8.38 -2.47 -17.61
N PRO A 282 -9.33 -3.23 -18.17
CA PRO A 282 -8.99 -4.38 -19.01
C PRO A 282 -8.27 -3.92 -20.28
N VAL A 283 -7.22 -4.63 -20.66
CA VAL A 283 -6.44 -4.32 -21.88
C VAL A 283 -6.92 -5.09 -23.10
N ALA A 284 -7.56 -6.25 -22.89
CA ALA A 284 -8.11 -7.10 -23.94
C ALA A 284 -9.26 -7.96 -23.38
N ALA A 285 -10.14 -8.42 -24.28
CA ALA A 285 -11.20 -9.37 -23.96
C ALA A 285 -11.34 -10.39 -25.10
N HIS A 286 -11.59 -11.66 -24.75
CA HIS A 286 -12.09 -12.63 -25.70
C HIS A 286 -13.61 -12.54 -25.75
N ASN A 287 -14.14 -12.33 -26.95
CA ASN A 287 -15.58 -12.33 -27.18
C ASN A 287 -16.13 -13.75 -27.25
N ARG A 288 -17.46 -13.86 -27.23
CA ARG A 288 -18.17 -15.14 -27.28
C ARG A 288 -17.64 -16.02 -28.43
N PRO A 289 -17.23 -17.28 -28.16
CA PRO A 289 -16.82 -18.19 -29.22
C PRO A 289 -18.01 -18.55 -30.12
N TYR A 290 -17.74 -18.79 -31.40
CA TYR A 290 -18.71 -19.31 -32.37
C TYR A 290 -18.17 -20.60 -32.99
N TYR A 291 -19.06 -21.52 -33.36
CA TYR A 291 -18.66 -22.72 -34.07
C TYR A 291 -18.22 -22.37 -35.49
N VAL A 292 -17.07 -22.90 -35.91
CA VAL A 292 -16.61 -22.83 -37.30
C VAL A 292 -17.03 -24.12 -38.00
N PRO A 293 -17.71 -24.07 -39.16
CA PRO A 293 -18.04 -25.28 -39.92
C PRO A 293 -16.77 -26.05 -40.30
N ALA A 294 -16.85 -27.39 -40.25
CA ALA A 294 -15.79 -28.23 -40.82
C ALA A 294 -15.75 -28.07 -42.35
N LYS A 295 -14.56 -28.22 -42.94
CA LYS A 295 -14.41 -28.32 -44.39
C LYS A 295 -14.85 -29.73 -44.81
N ASP A 296 -15.89 -29.82 -45.64
CA ASP A 296 -16.29 -31.06 -46.31
C ASP A 296 -15.15 -31.65 -47.17
#